data_AF-A0A318S7K5-F1
#
_entry.id   AF-A0A318S7K5-F1
#
_cell.length_a   1.000
_cell.length_b   1.000
_cell.length_c   1.000
_cell.angle_alpha   90.00
_cell.angle_beta   90.00
_cell.angle_gamma   90.00
#
_symmetry.space_group_name_H-M   'P 1'
#
loop_
_entity.id
_entity.type
_entity.pdbx_description
1 polymer ?
#
loop_
_entity_poly.entity_id
_entity_poly.type
_entity_poly.pdbx_seq_one_letter_code
_entity_poly.pdbx_strand_id
1 'polypeptide(L)'
;MTSPVELDEWRARALRYTLIYVVLAVALMGLRFTTRDIRPALLTLRDERATLQAQKRDLQVALQTSTSAARVRNWALDNGMIDFARAKKETASFEALPPPPALPEHRALEVTTQWR
;
A
#
# COMPACT_ATOMS: atom_id res chain seq x y z
N MET A 1 5.63 -56.12 -55.22
CA MET A 1 4.76 -55.11 -55.87
C MET A 1 3.89 -54.51 -54.78
N THR A 2 4.30 -53.39 -54.19
CA THR A 2 3.49 -52.65 -53.23
C THR A 2 2.51 -51.79 -54.01
N SER A 3 1.21 -51.99 -53.75
CA SER A 3 0.14 -51.23 -54.38
C SER A 3 0.27 -49.74 -54.06
N PRO A 4 -0.05 -48.82 -54.99
CA PRO A 4 0.10 -47.36 -54.78
C PRO A 4 -0.66 -46.84 -53.54
N VAL A 5 -1.74 -47.53 -53.16
CA VAL A 5 -2.56 -47.22 -51.97
C VAL A 5 -1.77 -47.38 -50.66
N GLU A 6 -0.98 -48.44 -50.53
CA GLU A 6 -0.15 -48.69 -49.34
C GLU A 6 0.90 -47.59 -49.17
N LEU A 7 1.51 -47.14 -50.28
CA LEU A 7 2.52 -46.09 -50.26
C LEU A 7 1.95 -44.76 -49.75
N ASP A 8 0.73 -44.41 -50.17
CA ASP A 8 0.08 -43.17 -49.75
C ASP A 8 -0.38 -43.20 -48.28
N GLU A 9 -0.79 -44.35 -47.74
CA GLU A 9 -1.11 -44.48 -46.31
C GLU A 9 0.10 -44.27 -45.40
N TRP A 10 1.25 -44.86 -45.77
CA TRP A 10 2.51 -44.67 -45.03
C TRP A 10 2.98 -43.22 -45.08
N ARG A 11 2.86 -42.56 -46.24
CA ARG A 11 3.20 -41.14 -46.40
C ARG A 11 2.27 -40.24 -45.58
N ALA A 12 0.96 -40.51 -45.58
CA ALA A 12 -0.01 -39.76 -44.80
C ALA A 12 0.25 -39.88 -43.29
N ARG A 13 0.56 -41.09 -42.79
CA ARG A 13 0.93 -41.29 -41.37
C ARG A 13 2.23 -40.57 -41.02
N ALA A 14 3.26 -40.68 -41.86
CA ALA A 14 4.55 -40.01 -41.65
C ALA A 14 4.38 -38.47 -41.61
N LEU A 15 3.59 -37.90 -42.52
CA LEU A 15 3.24 -36.48 -42.53
C LEU A 15 2.49 -36.07 -41.25
N ARG A 16 1.54 -36.89 -40.79
CA ARG A 16 0.78 -36.60 -39.57
C ARG A 16 1.69 -36.58 -38.34
N TYR A 17 2.59 -37.55 -38.19
CA TYR A 17 3.52 -37.59 -37.07
C TYR A 17 4.54 -36.46 -37.12
N THR A 18 5.13 -36.19 -38.28
CA THR A 18 6.06 -35.06 -38.44
C THR A 18 5.39 -33.73 -38.13
N LEU A 19 4.15 -33.51 -38.58
CA LEU A 19 3.40 -32.29 -38.25
C LEU A 19 3.13 -32.16 -36.75
N ILE A 20 2.79 -33.25 -36.06
CA ILE A 20 2.63 -33.25 -34.59
C ILE A 20 3.93 -32.83 -33.90
N TYR A 21 5.07 -33.41 -34.31
CA TYR A 21 6.37 -33.04 -33.74
C TYR A 21 6.76 -31.60 -34.04
N VAL A 22 6.46 -31.09 -35.23
CA VAL A 22 6.69 -29.68 -35.59
C VAL A 22 5.86 -28.76 -34.70
N VAL A 23 4.57 -29.05 -34.54
CA VAL A 23 3.69 -28.26 -33.65
C VAL A 23 4.20 -28.30 -32.21
N LEU A 24 4.60 -29.48 -31.73
CA LEU A 24 5.18 -29.63 -30.38
C LEU A 24 6.46 -28.82 -30.22
N ALA A 25 7.36 -28.86 -31.21
CA ALA A 25 8.60 -28.10 -31.20
C ALA A 25 8.33 -26.58 -31.19
N VAL A 26 7.40 -26.10 -32.02
CA VAL A 26 6.99 -24.69 -32.03
C VAL A 26 6.37 -24.27 -30.70
N ALA A 27 5.52 -25.11 -30.11
CA ALA A 27 4.91 -24.83 -28.80
C ALA A 27 5.98 -24.73 -27.70
N LEU A 28 6.93 -25.67 -27.65
CA LEU A 28 8.03 -25.65 -26.68
C LEU A 28 8.95 -24.44 -26.89
N MET A 29 9.26 -24.10 -28.14
CA MET A 29 10.09 -22.94 -28.47
C MET A 29 9.37 -21.63 -28.10
N GLY A 30 8.07 -21.53 -28.39
CA GLY A 30 7.23 -20.40 -28.01
C GLY A 30 7.18 -20.22 -26.50
N LEU A 31 6.92 -21.30 -25.75
CA LEU A 31 6.93 -21.28 -24.28
C LEU A 31 8.31 -20.91 -23.74
N ARG A 32 9.39 -21.42 -24.34
CA ARG A 32 10.75 -21.07 -23.95
C ARG A 32 11.05 -19.60 -24.19
N PHE A 33 10.56 -19.04 -25.29
CA PHE A 33 10.74 -17.64 -25.65
C PHE A 33 9.96 -16.72 -24.70
N THR A 34 8.70 -17.02 -24.41
CA THR A 34 7.86 -16.19 -23.50
C THR A 34 8.36 -16.23 -22.06
N THR A 35 8.94 -17.35 -21.61
CA THR A 35 9.47 -17.49 -20.25
C THR A 35 10.90 -17.00 -20.08
N ARG A 36 11.61 -16.71 -21.18
CA ARG A 36 13.03 -16.32 -21.16
C ARG A 36 13.28 -15.10 -20.28
N ASP A 37 12.40 -14.11 -20.36
CA ASP A 37 12.62 -12.80 -19.74
C ASP A 37 12.02 -12.67 -18.34
N ILE A 38 11.26 -13.67 -17.89
CA ILE A 38 10.64 -13.66 -16.55
C ILE A 38 11.72 -13.64 -15.45
N ARG A 39 12.71 -14.52 -15.54
CA ARG A 39 13.79 -14.60 -14.55
C ARG A 39 14.63 -13.32 -14.48
N PRO A 40 15.15 -12.75 -15.58
CA PRO A 40 15.90 -11.50 -15.50
C PRO A 40 15.02 -10.34 -15.01
N ALA A 41 13.76 -10.22 -15.45
CA ALA A 41 12.85 -9.19 -14.96
C ALA A 41 12.59 -9.27 -13.44
N LEU A 42 12.46 -10.49 -12.90
CA LEU A 42 12.34 -10.67 -11.46
C LEU A 42 13.61 -10.27 -10.70
N LEU A 43 14.79 -10.51 -11.28
CA LEU A 43 16.06 -10.10 -10.69
C LEU A 43 16.20 -8.57 -10.70
N THR A 44 15.88 -7.90 -11.81
CA THR A 44 15.93 -6.43 -11.88
C THR A 44 14.97 -5.79 -10.88
N LEU A 45 13.73 -6.28 -10.80
CA LEU A 45 12.75 -5.80 -9.82
C LEU A 45 13.20 -6.04 -8.37
N ARG A 46 13.89 -7.15 -8.10
CA ARG A 46 14.44 -7.43 -6.77
C ARG A 46 15.54 -6.44 -6.41
N ASP A 47 16.43 -6.14 -7.35
CA ASP A 47 17.55 -5.24 -7.13
C ASP A 47 17.05 -3.79 -6.98
N GLU A 48 16.09 -3.35 -7.79
CA GLU A 48 15.38 -2.07 -7.63
C GLU A 48 14.68 -1.94 -6.28
N ARG A 49 14.02 -3.02 -5.82
CA ARG A 49 13.40 -3.01 -4.50
C ARG A 49 14.44 -2.85 -3.39
N ALA A 50 15.60 -3.50 -3.52
CA ALA A 50 16.67 -3.38 -2.55
C ALA A 50 17.25 -1.95 -2.50
N THR A 51 17.45 -1.31 -3.65
CA THR A 51 17.93 0.08 -3.72
C THR A 51 16.92 1.06 -3.12
N LEU A 52 15.62 0.92 -3.44
CA LEU A 52 14.57 1.77 -2.85
C LEU A 52 14.46 1.58 -1.34
N GLN A 53 14.62 0.36 -0.83
CA GLN A 53 14.63 0.11 0.61
C GLN A 53 15.84 0.76 1.30
N ALA A 54 17.01 0.73 0.68
CA ALA A 54 18.20 1.43 1.19
C ALA A 54 17.96 2.94 1.25
N GLN A 55 17.52 3.53 0.13
CA GLN A 55 17.20 4.97 0.05
C GLN A 55 16.16 5.39 1.09
N LYS A 56 15.12 4.59 1.31
CA LYS A 56 14.11 4.85 2.34
C LYS A 56 14.74 4.90 3.74
N ARG A 57 15.63 3.96 4.07
CA ARG A 57 16.31 3.93 5.37
C ARG A 57 17.19 5.16 5.54
N ASP A 58 17.97 5.51 4.54
CA ASP A 58 18.85 6.68 4.57
C ASP A 58 18.05 7.97 4.75
N LEU A 59 16.93 8.11 4.02
CA LEU A 59 16.04 9.26 4.17
C LEU A 59 15.38 9.30 5.56
N GLN A 60 15.00 8.15 6.12
CA GLN A 60 14.43 8.08 7.46
C GLN A 60 15.46 8.53 8.51
N VAL A 61 16.73 8.12 8.38
CA VAL A 61 17.81 8.58 9.26
C VAL A 61 18.06 10.07 9.10
N ALA A 62 18.07 10.58 7.86
CA ALA A 62 18.20 12.01 7.58
C ALA A 62 17.06 12.81 8.20
N LEU A 63 15.82 12.35 8.06
CA LEU A 63 14.65 12.94 8.68
C LEU A 63 14.72 12.92 10.21
N GLN A 64 15.12 11.81 10.83
CA GLN A 64 15.30 11.76 12.28
C GLN A 64 16.38 12.73 12.76
N THR A 65 17.44 12.90 11.96
CA THR A 65 18.52 13.85 12.26
C THR A 65 18.03 15.30 12.13
N SER A 66 17.28 15.62 11.07
CA SER A 66 16.74 16.97 10.84
C SER A 66 15.63 17.34 11.83
N THR A 67 14.78 16.37 12.19
CA THR A 67 13.59 16.56 13.02
C THR A 67 13.84 16.24 14.49
N SER A 68 15.11 16.03 14.88
CA SER A 68 15.46 15.85 16.28
C SER A 68 15.00 17.08 17.08
N ALA A 69 14.30 16.85 18.19
CA ALA A 69 13.69 17.93 18.98
C ALA A 69 14.71 19.02 19.38
N ALA A 70 15.96 18.63 19.64
CA ALA A 70 17.06 19.55 19.90
C ALA A 70 17.38 20.46 18.70
N ARG A 71 17.42 19.91 17.49
CA ARG A 71 17.68 20.69 16.26
C ARG A 71 16.50 21.58 15.89
N VAL A 72 15.27 21.08 16.01
CA VAL A 72 14.05 21.88 15.78
C VAL A 72 13.98 23.03 16.78
N ARG A 73 14.30 22.80 18.06
CA ARG A 73 14.39 23.87 19.06
C ARG A 73 15.46 24.89 18.70
N ASN A 74 16.67 24.45 18.34
CA ASN A 74 17.74 25.37 17.97
C ASN A 74 17.37 26.21 16.74
N TRP A 75 16.80 25.59 15.70
CA TRP A 75 16.28 26.31 14.54
C TRP A 75 15.19 27.33 14.93
N ALA A 76 14.26 26.95 15.81
CA ALA A 76 13.22 27.86 16.28
C ALA A 76 13.81 29.07 17.01
N LEU A 77 14.80 28.84 17.89
CA LEU A 77 15.54 29.90 18.59
C LEU A 77 16.30 30.81 17.61
N ASP A 78 16.98 30.24 16.61
CA ASP A 78 17.70 31.00 15.58
C ASP A 78 16.76 31.87 14.72
N ASN A 79 15.51 31.45 14.56
CA ASN A 79 14.46 32.19 13.84
C ASN A 79 13.67 33.15 14.74
N GLY A 80 14.14 33.39 15.97
CA GLY A 80 13.55 34.36 16.89
C GLY A 80 12.32 33.87 17.65
N MET A 81 12.02 32.57 17.62
CA MET A 81 11.03 31.99 18.51
C MET A 81 11.59 31.90 19.93
N ILE A 82 10.71 32.03 20.92
CA ILE A 82 11.07 32.04 22.34
C ILE A 82 10.65 30.71 22.96
N ASP A 83 11.53 30.09 23.74
CA ASP A 83 11.19 28.87 24.47
C ASP A 83 9.94 29.07 25.32
N PHE A 84 9.01 28.10 25.29
CA PHE A 84 7.78 28.15 26.09
C PHE A 84 8.04 28.34 27.59
N ALA A 85 9.17 27.80 28.09
CA ALA A 85 9.60 27.99 29.48
C ALA A 85 9.95 29.45 29.83
N ARG A 86 10.34 30.25 28.83
CA ARG A 86 10.72 31.67 28.96
C ARG A 86 9.63 32.62 28.44
N ALA A 87 8.62 32.10 27.74
CA ALA A 87 7.49 32.87 27.28
C ALA A 87 6.68 33.42 28.47
N LYS A 88 6.29 34.69 28.38
CA LYS A 88 5.46 35.34 29.39
C LYS A 88 4.08 34.68 29.37
N LYS A 89 3.72 33.98 30.44
CA LYS A 89 2.41 33.33 30.57
C LYS A 89 1.37 34.42 30.86
N GLU A 90 0.54 34.72 29.88
CA GLU A 90 -0.62 35.58 30.09
C GLU A 90 -1.82 34.70 30.40
N THR A 91 -2.43 34.93 31.56
CA THR A 91 -3.69 34.29 31.94
C THR A 91 -4.79 34.96 31.11
N ALA A 92 -5.31 34.25 30.11
CA ALA A 92 -6.48 34.74 29.38
C ALA A 92 -7.65 34.88 30.37
N SER A 93 -8.18 36.10 30.52
CA SER A 93 -9.39 36.32 31.30
C SER A 93 -10.57 35.85 30.44
N PHE A 94 -11.21 34.76 30.85
CA PHE A 94 -12.46 34.32 30.24
C PHE A 94 -13.61 35.14 30.82
N GLU A 95 -14.45 35.69 29.96
CA GLU A 95 -15.68 36.36 30.37
C GLU A 95 -16.61 35.34 31.05
N ALA A 96 -17.15 35.69 32.21
CA ALA A 96 -18.01 34.79 32.96
C ALA A 96 -19.29 34.49 32.17
N LEU A 97 -19.55 33.21 31.88
CA LEU A 97 -20.78 32.79 31.22
C LEU A 97 -21.99 33.21 32.07
N PRO A 98 -23.08 33.68 31.44
CA PRO A 98 -24.29 34.06 32.15
C PRO A 98 -24.86 32.86 32.92
N PRO A 99 -25.47 33.10 34.10
CA PRO A 99 -25.98 32.03 34.94
C PRO A 99 -27.08 31.23 34.20
N PRO A 100 -27.10 29.90 34.35
CA PRO A 100 -28.09 29.06 33.68
C PRO A 100 -29.51 29.40 34.16
N PRO A 101 -30.51 29.31 33.28
CA PRO A 101 -31.89 29.60 33.63
C PRO A 101 -32.40 28.65 34.73
N ALA A 102 -33.23 29.18 35.64
CA ALA A 102 -33.80 28.43 36.74
C ALA A 102 -34.59 27.21 36.23
N LEU A 103 -34.33 26.05 36.84
CA LEU A 103 -35.03 24.81 36.53
C LEU A 103 -36.52 24.93 36.94
N PRO A 104 -37.48 24.48 36.11
CA PRO A 104 -38.88 24.53 36.45
C PRO A 104 -39.20 23.64 37.66
N GLU A 105 -40.05 24.12 38.57
CA GLU A 105 -40.50 23.36 39.72
C GLU A 105 -41.24 22.08 39.29
N HIS A 106 -40.87 20.96 39.89
CA HIS A 106 -41.40 19.66 39.52
C HIS A 106 -42.85 19.53 40.03
N ARG A 107 -43.81 19.35 39.11
CA ARG A 107 -45.22 19.10 39.44
C ARG A 107 -45.37 17.68 40.01
N ALA A 108 -45.96 17.55 41.20
CA ALA A 108 -46.30 16.26 41.78
C ALA A 108 -47.31 15.53 40.88
N LEU A 109 -46.95 14.32 40.45
CA LEU A 109 -47.77 13.49 39.57
C LEU A 109 -48.84 12.79 40.43
N GLU A 110 -50.10 13.21 40.30
CA GLU A 110 -51.23 12.49 40.92
C GLU A 110 -51.61 11.31 40.02
N VAL A 111 -51.37 10.09 40.49
CA VAL A 111 -51.71 8.85 39.76
C VAL A 111 -52.98 8.26 40.36
N THR A 112 -54.09 8.36 39.64
CA THR A 112 -55.34 7.72 40.02
C THR A 112 -55.46 6.36 39.32
N THR A 113 -55.08 5.28 40.01
CA THR A 113 -55.31 3.92 39.52
C THR A 113 -56.75 3.49 39.79
N GLN A 114 -57.50 3.17 38.73
CA GLN A 114 -58.79 2.49 38.81
C GLN A 114 -58.64 1.05 38.33
N TRP A 115 -59.06 0.09 39.15
CA TRP A 115 -59.08 -1.33 38.83
C TRP A 115 -60.50 -1.73 38.40
N ARG A 116 -60.60 -2.63 37.42
CA ARG A 116 -61.83 -3.28 36.99
C ARG A 116 -61.68 -4.78 37.11
#